data_AF-A0A212CTG2-F1
#
_entry.id   AF-A0A212CTG2-F1
#
_cell.length_a   1.000
_cell.length_b   1.000
_cell.length_c   1.000
_cell.angle_alpha   90.00
_cell.angle_beta   90.00
_cell.angle_gamma   90.00
#
_symmetry.space_group_name_H-M   'P 1'
#
loop_
_entity.id
_entity.type
_entity.pdbx_description
1 polymer ?
#
loop_
_entity_poly.entity_id
_entity_poly.type
_entity_poly.pdbx_seq_one_letter_code
_entity_poly.pdbx_strand_id
1 'polypeptide(L)'
;GFSEKTYEWSSEEEEPVKKAGPVQVLIVKDDHSFELDETALNRILLSEAVRDKEVVAVSVAGAFRKGKSFLMDFMLRYMYNQESVDWVGDHNEPLTGFSWRGGSERETTGIQIWSEIFLINKPDGKKVAVLLMDTQGTFDSQSTLRDS
;
A
#
# COMPACT_ATOMS: atom_id res chain seq x y z
N GLY A 1 56.72 12.71 21.93
CA GLY A 1 55.63 13.24 21.09
C GLY A 1 55.00 12.09 20.35
N PHE A 2 53.84 11.63 20.81
CA PHE A 2 53.00 10.68 20.08
C PHE A 2 51.78 11.46 19.61
N SER A 3 51.57 11.50 18.30
CA SER A 3 50.41 12.13 17.67
C SER A 3 49.23 11.17 17.77
N GLU A 4 48.20 11.55 18.51
CA GLU A 4 46.88 10.95 18.39
C GLU A 4 46.30 11.32 17.03
N LYS A 5 45.99 10.32 16.21
CA LYS A 5 45.13 10.49 15.03
C LYS A 5 43.68 10.37 15.50
N THR A 6 42.98 11.49 15.50
CA THR A 6 41.53 11.54 15.64
C THR A 6 40.91 10.94 14.38
N TYR A 7 40.22 9.80 14.53
CA TYR A 7 39.39 9.25 13.47
C TYR A 7 38.09 10.06 13.43
N GLU A 8 37.96 10.93 12.43
CA GLU A 8 36.68 11.57 12.09
C GLU A 8 35.74 10.48 11.55
N TRP A 9 34.72 10.17 12.34
CA TRP A 9 33.59 9.36 11.92
C TRP A 9 32.69 10.26 11.07
N SER A 10 32.66 10.07 9.75
CA SER A 10 31.67 10.72 8.89
C SER A 10 30.33 10.02 9.13
N SER A 11 29.41 10.72 9.80
CA SER A 11 28.01 10.33 9.86
C SER A 11 27.39 10.46 8.47
N GLU A 12 27.52 9.43 7.65
CA GLU A 12 26.57 9.23 6.56
C GLU A 12 25.22 8.98 7.25
N GLU A 13 24.34 9.97 7.18
CA GLU A 13 22.97 9.85 7.64
C GLU A 13 22.31 8.72 6.84
N GLU A 14 22.16 7.55 7.45
CA GLU A 14 21.29 6.51 6.92
C GLU A 14 19.89 7.09 6.82
N GLU A 15 19.45 7.38 5.59
CA GLU A 15 18.07 7.78 5.28
C GLU A 15 17.11 6.82 5.99
N PRO A 16 16.18 7.32 6.84
CA PRO A 16 15.33 6.46 7.65
C PRO A 16 14.52 5.55 6.72
N VAL A 17 14.60 4.24 6.95
CA VAL A 17 13.82 3.24 6.21
C VAL A 17 12.35 3.67 6.22
N LYS A 18 11.86 4.09 5.05
CA LYS A 18 10.50 4.58 4.90
C LYS A 18 9.53 3.45 5.23
N LYS A 19 8.80 3.58 6.34
CA LYS A 19 7.79 2.59 6.76
C LYS A 19 6.78 2.37 5.62
N ALA A 20 6.43 1.11 5.36
CA ALA A 20 5.45 0.77 4.34
C ALA A 20 4.10 1.46 4.59
N GLY A 21 3.42 1.85 3.52
CA GLY A 21 2.18 2.62 3.60
C GLY A 21 1.41 2.67 2.28
N PRO A 22 0.20 3.24 2.29
CA PRO A 22 -0.58 3.42 1.08
C PRO A 22 0.04 4.51 0.19
N VAL A 23 0.08 4.25 -1.11
CA VAL A 23 0.62 5.16 -2.12
C VAL A 23 -0.45 5.41 -3.17
N GLN A 24 -0.84 6.67 -3.33
CA GLN A 24 -1.77 7.08 -4.38
C GLN A 24 -1.11 6.90 -5.75
N VAL A 25 -1.74 6.12 -6.62
CA VAL A 25 -1.23 5.90 -7.99
C VAL A 25 -2.18 6.45 -9.04
N LEU A 26 -3.49 6.35 -8.84
CA LEU A 26 -4.46 7.00 -9.71
C LEU A 26 -5.14 8.13 -8.94
N ILE A 27 -5.00 9.36 -9.42
CA ILE A 27 -5.54 10.57 -8.81
C ILE A 27 -6.76 11.00 -9.61
N VAL A 28 -7.87 11.26 -8.92
CA VAL A 28 -9.07 11.87 -9.51
C VAL A 28 -9.05 13.35 -9.15
N LYS A 29 -8.97 14.21 -10.16
CA LYS A 29 -8.96 15.67 -9.98
C LYS A 29 -10.38 16.23 -9.85
N ASP A 30 -10.46 17.48 -9.40
CA ASP A 30 -11.72 18.20 -9.25
C ASP A 30 -12.43 18.45 -10.59
N ASP A 31 -11.69 18.51 -11.70
CA ASP A 31 -12.24 18.60 -13.06
C ASP A 31 -12.67 17.24 -13.63
N HIS A 32 -12.70 16.19 -12.80
CA HIS A 32 -13.00 14.81 -13.15
C HIS A 32 -12.01 14.17 -14.14
N SER A 33 -10.84 14.78 -14.35
CA SER A 33 -9.74 14.12 -15.07
C SER A 33 -9.00 13.13 -14.17
N PHE A 34 -8.32 12.18 -14.80
CA PHE A 34 -7.51 11.17 -14.13
C PHE A 34 -6.03 11.43 -14.39
N GLU A 35 -5.21 11.35 -13.35
CA GLU A 35 -3.76 11.43 -13.45
C GLU A 35 -3.13 10.18 -12.83
N LEU A 36 -2.15 9.60 -13.53
CA LEU A 36 -1.36 8.48 -13.03
C LEU A 36 -0.04 9.01 -12.47
N ASP A 37 0.25 8.72 -11.21
CA ASP A 37 1.59 8.93 -10.65
C ASP A 37 2.52 7.80 -11.10
N GLU A 38 3.01 7.92 -12.33
CA GLU A 38 3.95 6.96 -12.92
C GLU A 38 5.24 6.83 -12.11
N THR A 39 5.69 7.92 -11.48
CA THR A 39 6.93 7.94 -10.71
C THR A 39 6.79 7.07 -9.45
N ALA A 40 5.68 7.22 -8.73
CA ALA A 40 5.37 6.39 -7.58
C ALA A 40 5.14 4.93 -7.97
N LEU A 41 4.41 4.67 -9.06
CA LEU A 41 4.14 3.32 -9.53
C LEU A 41 5.44 2.61 -9.96
N ASN A 42 6.30 3.28 -10.73
CA ASN A 42 7.58 2.76 -11.19
C ASN A 42 8.51 2.47 -10.02
N ARG A 43 8.56 3.35 -9.00
CA ARG A 43 9.36 3.13 -7.79
C ARG A 43 9.00 1.82 -7.09
N ILE A 44 7.72 1.44 -7.08
CA ILE A 44 7.23 0.23 -6.40
C ILE A 44 7.43 -1.01 -7.30
N LEU A 45 6.90 -0.96 -8.53
CA LEU A 45 6.80 -2.15 -9.39
C LEU A 45 8.03 -2.42 -10.25
N LEU A 46 8.89 -1.42 -10.49
CA LEU A 46 10.10 -1.58 -11.30
C LEU A 46 11.38 -1.73 -10.46
N SER A 47 11.25 -1.90 -9.14
CA SER A 47 12.39 -2.25 -8.29
C SER A 47 12.99 -3.60 -8.70
N GLU A 48 14.32 -3.72 -8.66
CA GLU A 48 15.05 -4.95 -9.07
C GLU A 48 14.53 -6.20 -8.34
N ALA A 49 14.12 -6.03 -7.09
CA ALA A 49 13.58 -7.10 -6.28
C ALA A 49 12.26 -7.70 -6.80
N VAL A 50 11.48 -7.00 -7.65
CA VAL A 50 10.14 -7.45 -8.04
C VAL A 50 9.82 -7.37 -9.54
N ARG A 51 10.51 -6.52 -10.31
CA ARG A 51 10.16 -6.18 -11.70
C ARG A 51 10.05 -7.38 -12.67
N ASP A 52 10.84 -8.42 -12.42
CA ASP A 52 10.94 -9.60 -13.29
C ASP A 52 10.09 -10.79 -12.79
N LYS A 53 9.16 -10.55 -11.84
CA LYS A 53 8.30 -11.59 -11.26
C LYS A 53 6.89 -11.56 -11.84
N GLU A 54 6.29 -12.74 -11.97
CA GLU A 54 4.84 -12.87 -12.21
C GLU A 54 4.09 -12.15 -11.07
N VAL A 55 3.08 -11.35 -11.42
CA VAL A 55 2.33 -10.53 -10.46
C VAL A 55 0.93 -11.08 -10.21
N VAL A 56 0.50 -11.05 -8.95
CA VAL A 56 -0.87 -11.27 -8.50
C VAL A 56 -1.38 -9.95 -7.94
N ALA A 57 -2.32 -9.32 -8.63
CA ALA A 57 -2.95 -8.09 -8.15
C ALA A 57 -4.28 -8.42 -7.47
N VAL A 58 -4.43 -8.01 -6.21
CA VAL A 58 -5.66 -8.15 -5.43
C VAL A 58 -6.25 -6.77 -5.20
N SER A 59 -7.46 -6.57 -5.71
CA SER A 59 -8.19 -5.31 -5.59
C SER A 59 -9.53 -5.54 -4.91
N VAL A 60 -9.90 -4.62 -4.03
CA VAL A 60 -11.26 -4.58 -3.45
C VAL A 60 -11.98 -3.35 -4.00
N ALA A 61 -13.09 -3.57 -4.68
CA ALA A 61 -13.92 -2.55 -5.30
C ALA A 61 -15.39 -2.76 -4.97
N GLY A 62 -16.18 -1.69 -5.03
CA GLY A 62 -17.61 -1.72 -4.75
C GLY A 62 -18.09 -0.42 -4.11
N ALA A 63 -19.34 -0.44 -3.64
CA ALA A 63 -19.99 0.76 -3.15
C ALA A 63 -19.20 1.49 -2.05
N PHE A 64 -19.36 2.80 -2.03
CA PHE A 64 -18.82 3.68 -1.02
C PHE A 64 -19.36 3.33 0.39
N ARG A 65 -18.51 3.48 1.43
CA ARG A 65 -18.77 3.15 2.85
C ARG A 65 -19.14 1.69 3.16
N LYS A 66 -18.63 0.72 2.40
CA LYS A 66 -18.85 -0.73 2.68
C LYS A 66 -17.66 -1.46 3.32
N GLY A 67 -16.70 -0.72 3.88
CA GLY A 67 -15.58 -1.32 4.65
C GLY A 67 -14.46 -1.92 3.80
N LYS A 68 -14.22 -1.41 2.58
CA LYS A 68 -13.18 -1.92 1.67
C LYS A 68 -11.77 -1.82 2.26
N SER A 69 -11.35 -0.61 2.63
CA SER A 69 -10.04 -0.33 3.22
C SER A 69 -9.86 -1.07 4.57
N PHE A 70 -10.93 -1.18 5.37
CA PHE A 70 -10.94 -1.99 6.59
C PHE A 70 -10.67 -3.48 6.31
N LEU A 71 -11.28 -4.06 5.28
CA LEU A 71 -10.99 -5.43 4.87
C LEU A 71 -9.54 -5.57 4.38
N MET A 72 -9.08 -4.62 3.56
CA MET A 72 -7.71 -4.61 3.01
C MET A 72 -6.64 -4.57 4.13
N ASP A 73 -6.90 -3.87 5.24
CA ASP A 73 -5.96 -3.85 6.36
C ASP A 73 -5.86 -5.21 7.08
N PHE A 74 -6.93 -6.01 7.12
CA PHE A 74 -6.82 -7.40 7.59
C PHE A 74 -6.05 -8.28 6.61
N MET A 75 -6.18 -8.02 5.30
CA MET A 75 -5.34 -8.68 4.30
C MET A 75 -3.87 -8.31 4.51
N LEU A 76 -3.55 -7.05 4.84
CA LEU A 76 -2.20 -6.65 5.22
C LEU A 76 -1.69 -7.44 6.44
N ARG A 77 -2.48 -7.55 7.51
CA ARG A 77 -2.12 -8.38 8.67
C ARG A 77 -1.78 -9.82 8.27
N TYR A 78 -2.60 -10.43 7.41
CA TYR A 78 -2.31 -11.76 6.88
C TYR A 78 -1.01 -11.79 6.09
N MET A 79 -0.81 -10.87 5.15
CA MET A 79 0.38 -10.84 4.28
C MET A 79 1.68 -10.68 5.07
N TYR A 80 1.68 -9.91 6.16
CA TYR A 80 2.84 -9.75 7.04
C TYR A 80 3.06 -10.93 8.00
N ASN A 81 2.04 -11.73 8.30
CA ASN A 81 2.08 -12.75 9.36
C ASN A 81 1.65 -14.15 8.87
N GLN A 82 1.86 -14.48 7.59
CA GLN A 82 1.35 -15.71 6.96
C GLN A 82 1.81 -17.01 7.65
N GLU A 83 2.96 -16.99 8.30
CA GLU A 83 3.52 -18.15 9.01
C GLU A 83 2.99 -18.27 10.46
N SER A 84 2.29 -17.25 10.96
CA SER A 84 1.67 -17.24 12.27
C SER A 84 0.27 -17.86 12.22
N VAL A 85 -0.05 -18.70 13.19
CA VAL A 85 -1.42 -19.18 13.40
C VAL A 85 -2.35 -18.02 13.80
N ASP A 86 -1.83 -17.07 14.57
CA ASP A 86 -2.56 -15.91 15.09
C ASP A 86 -2.33 -14.65 14.22
N TRP A 87 -2.26 -14.84 12.89
CA TRP A 87 -2.00 -13.76 11.91
C TRP A 87 -2.98 -12.58 11.98
N VAL A 88 -4.17 -12.81 12.55
CA VAL A 88 -5.22 -11.79 12.67
C VAL A 88 -4.80 -10.61 13.57
N GLY A 89 -3.76 -10.80 14.39
CA GLY A 89 -3.22 -9.79 15.32
C GLY A 89 -3.88 -9.82 16.70
N ASP A 90 -3.31 -9.05 17.63
CA ASP A 90 -3.85 -8.95 18.98
C ASP A 90 -5.22 -8.25 18.98
N HIS A 91 -6.12 -8.69 19.87
CA HIS A 91 -7.48 -8.18 19.94
C HIS A 91 -7.56 -6.70 20.37
N ASN A 92 -6.52 -6.18 21.01
CA ASN A 92 -6.39 -4.78 21.43
C ASN A 92 -5.49 -3.97 20.49
N GLU A 93 -4.87 -4.60 19.48
CA GLU A 93 -4.04 -3.90 18.52
C GLU A 93 -4.91 -3.14 17.51
N PRO A 94 -4.72 -1.81 17.33
CA PRO A 94 -5.42 -1.05 16.31
C PRO A 94 -5.13 -1.59 14.90
N LEU A 95 -6.14 -1.58 14.04
CA LEU A 95 -5.96 -1.91 12.63
C LEU A 95 -5.38 -0.70 11.89
N THR A 96 -4.26 -0.90 11.20
CA THR A 96 -3.54 0.16 10.48
C THR A 96 -3.17 -0.31 9.08
N GLY A 97 -3.07 0.64 8.15
CA GLY A 97 -2.82 0.34 6.74
C GLY A 97 -3.33 1.46 5.84
N PHE A 98 -4.25 1.11 4.94
CA PHE A 98 -5.00 2.09 4.16
C PHE A 98 -5.86 2.97 5.07
N SER A 99 -6.06 4.24 4.73
CA SER A 99 -6.88 5.11 5.58
C SER A 99 -8.33 4.65 5.58
N TRP A 100 -8.90 4.46 6.78
CA TRP A 100 -10.32 4.19 6.95
C TRP A 100 -10.82 4.86 8.23
N ARG A 101 -12.06 5.30 8.20
CA ARG A 101 -12.76 5.84 9.37
C ARG A 101 -14.25 5.61 9.26
N GLY A 102 -14.95 5.63 10.40
CA GLY A 102 -16.42 5.75 10.46
C GLY A 102 -16.92 7.10 9.91
N GLY A 103 -18.24 7.25 9.74
CA GLY A 103 -18.88 8.47 9.22
C GLY A 103 -19.55 8.33 7.84
N SER A 104 -20.10 9.41 7.31
CA SER A 104 -20.74 9.48 5.99
C SER A 104 -19.80 9.99 4.89
N GLU A 105 -18.75 10.70 5.27
CA GLU A 105 -17.81 11.34 4.34
C GLU A 105 -16.80 10.38 3.73
N ARG A 106 -16.29 10.79 2.55
CA ARG A 106 -15.34 9.97 1.80
C ARG A 106 -13.96 9.96 2.41
N GLU A 107 -13.26 8.85 2.12
CA GLU A 107 -11.91 8.59 2.61
C GLU A 107 -10.98 8.30 1.43
N THR A 108 -11.16 7.17 0.74
CA THR A 108 -10.36 6.82 -0.45
C THR A 108 -10.86 7.51 -1.72
N THR A 109 -9.96 8.17 -2.44
CA THR A 109 -10.17 8.69 -3.81
C THR A 109 -9.24 8.00 -4.79
N GLY A 110 -9.67 7.84 -6.04
CA GLY A 110 -8.89 7.13 -7.07
C GLY A 110 -8.47 5.70 -6.68
N ILE A 111 -7.19 5.37 -6.87
CA ILE A 111 -6.61 4.07 -6.51
C ILE A 111 -5.33 4.27 -5.71
N GLN A 112 -5.25 3.58 -4.57
CA GLN A 112 -4.05 3.47 -3.75
C GLN A 112 -3.52 2.04 -3.81
N ILE A 113 -2.19 1.90 -3.80
CA ILE A 113 -1.53 0.61 -3.66
C ILE A 113 -0.66 0.59 -2.41
N TRP A 114 -0.43 -0.59 -1.85
CA TRP A 114 0.53 -0.73 -0.77
C TRP A 114 1.96 -0.60 -1.31
N SER A 115 2.83 0.16 -0.62
CA SER A 115 4.19 0.44 -1.10
C SER A 115 5.10 -0.78 -1.08
N GLU A 116 4.79 -1.77 -0.26
CA GLU A 116 5.55 -3.02 -0.15
C GLU A 116 4.89 -4.13 -0.97
N ILE A 117 5.66 -4.75 -1.84
CA ILE A 117 5.23 -5.89 -2.66
C ILE A 117 5.62 -7.18 -1.97
N PHE A 118 4.64 -8.04 -1.69
CA PHE A 118 4.88 -9.28 -0.97
C PHE A 118 5.37 -10.36 -1.93
N LEU A 119 6.51 -10.97 -1.62
CA LEU A 119 7.09 -12.04 -2.43
C LEU A 119 6.72 -13.42 -1.88
N ILE A 120 5.74 -14.07 -2.49
CA ILE A 120 5.15 -15.31 -1.99
C ILE A 120 5.64 -16.52 -2.79
N ASN A 121 6.06 -17.58 -2.09
CA ASN A 121 6.40 -18.85 -2.72
C ASN A 121 5.11 -19.65 -2.97
N LYS A 122 4.84 -19.96 -4.23
CA LYS A 122 3.74 -20.86 -4.60
C LYS A 122 4.12 -22.32 -4.31
N PRO A 123 3.13 -23.23 -4.19
CA PRO A 123 3.39 -24.66 -4.02
C PRO A 123 4.19 -25.30 -5.16
N ASP A 124 4.20 -24.69 -6.34
CA ASP A 124 4.99 -25.12 -7.51
C ASP A 124 6.46 -24.65 -7.46
N GLY A 125 6.88 -23.98 -6.38
CA GLY A 125 8.24 -23.47 -6.17
C GLY A 125 8.52 -22.13 -6.84
N LYS A 126 7.59 -21.56 -7.62
CA LYS A 126 7.75 -20.23 -8.20
C LYS A 126 7.50 -19.15 -7.15
N LYS A 127 8.24 -18.04 -7.24
CA LYS A 127 8.01 -16.84 -6.42
C LYS A 127 7.21 -15.82 -7.22
N VAL A 128 6.10 -15.34 -6.66
CA VAL A 128 5.24 -14.31 -7.26
C VAL A 128 5.24 -13.03 -6.44
N ALA A 129 5.02 -11.91 -7.11
CA ALA A 129 4.83 -10.60 -6.49
C ALA A 129 3.33 -10.36 -6.24
N VAL A 130 2.92 -10.13 -4.99
CA VAL A 130 1.54 -9.82 -4.64
C VAL A 130 1.39 -8.32 -4.39
N LEU A 131 0.50 -7.70 -5.16
CA LEU A 131 0.15 -6.27 -5.08
C LEU A 131 -1.25 -6.13 -4.47
N LEU A 132 -1.39 -5.29 -3.45
CA LEU A 132 -2.67 -4.94 -2.84
C LEU A 132 -3.12 -3.55 -3.30
N MET A 133 -4.36 -3.45 -3.77
CA MET A 133 -4.95 -2.24 -4.34
C MET A 133 -6.29 -1.89 -3.66
N ASP A 134 -6.35 -0.74 -3.00
CA ASP A 134 -7.60 -0.17 -2.48
C ASP A 134 -8.15 0.87 -3.46
N THR A 135 -9.46 0.86 -3.67
CA THR A 135 -10.12 1.66 -4.71
C THR A 135 -11.20 2.54 -4.14
N GLN A 136 -11.41 3.70 -4.78
CA GLN A 136 -12.53 4.57 -4.47
C GLN A 136 -13.86 3.82 -4.58
N GLY A 137 -14.75 4.09 -3.62
CA GLY A 137 -16.08 3.51 -3.65
C GLY A 137 -16.96 4.09 -4.77
N THR A 138 -17.74 3.25 -5.42
CA THR A 138 -18.74 3.70 -6.40
C THR A 138 -19.94 4.33 -5.70
N PHE A 139 -20.65 5.23 -6.40
CA PHE A 139 -21.88 5.90 -5.95
C PHE A 139 -21.71 6.85 -4.75
N ASP A 140 -20.65 7.67 -4.75
CA ASP A 140 -20.50 8.75 -3.77
C ASP A 140 -21.27 10.01 -4.20
N SER A 141 -21.67 10.88 -3.26
CA SER A 141 -22.49 12.07 -3.52
C SER A 141 -21.84 13.11 -4.44
N GLN A 142 -20.54 12.98 -4.73
CA GLN A 142 -19.75 13.89 -5.57
C GLN A 142 -19.52 13.31 -6.97
N SER A 143 -19.51 11.98 -7.13
CA SER A 143 -19.29 11.27 -8.40
C SER A 143 -20.59 10.87 -9.10
N THR A 144 -21.72 10.84 -8.39
CA THR A 144 -23.01 10.34 -8.91
C THR A 144 -23.82 11.41 -9.65
N LEU A 145 -23.34 12.65 -9.73
CA LEU A 145 -23.97 13.71 -10.53
C LEU A 145 -23.59 13.53 -12.02
N ARG A 146 -24.27 12.61 -12.73
CA ARG A 146 -24.57 12.61 -14.20
C ARG A 146 -24.68 11.23 -14.88
N ASP A 147 -25.28 10.24 -14.24
CA ASP A 147 -26.00 9.20 -15.00
C ASP A 147 -27.49 9.56 -15.04
N SER A 148 -27.84 10.56 -15.84
CA SER A 148 -29.23 10.92 -16.22
C SER A 148 -29.23 11.75 -17.51
#